data_AF-A0A2E5JNG2-F1
#
_entry.id   AF-A0A2E5JNG2-F1
#
_cell.length_a   1.000
_cell.length_b   1.000
_cell.length_c   1.000
_cell.angle_alpha   90.00
_cell.angle_beta   90.00
_cell.angle_gamma   90.00
#
_symmetry.space_group_name_H-M   'P 1'
#
loop_
_entity.id
_entity.type
_entity.pdbx_description
1 polymer ?
#
loop_
_entity_poly.entity_id
_entity_poly.type
_entity_poly.pdbx_seq_one_letter_code
_entity_poly.pdbx_strand_id
1 'polypeptide(L)'
;MINLISTNLEYQKTKSMQFFFLKYLLLVGVLLAQPPNQFGQNYHIIPVENIDQKFPYGVFDLDGIFHLVWVNDNNGHKDVYYARSTDEGYSFSDPARLNSHINTVVAYTQSGPKIVIRGEELIVVFMDDRTGYTSTYINVSIDGGSTWGEDSRVSDQMYLTGYPEIEVGIDGKIHLFYYSYNQNYSFNSIRYAVAQEGSFEFTPSQPVGITNEEMEPCDCCQSDLEISENGDIYLAYRNNISNQRKHFLVKKSFNSDDFEEPIQISDYNDFISYCPSSGPSISIDGNNIGAGFYVSQHNNSYVNHSDLSTLLFTSEVNVNPSSGASQNFPFTLLKGSILHATWVDYRNGNPDIYYGSMGFDSEEVTNEQRISDDPIESSNVQKDPFLIWNEDNLLCFWSDNRTGDYQIFMTRTGGPQSGTITISLDSDWNLVALPLIVDDASYELLFPNTVDGTLYSFSDGYELGSQLQMGKGYWLRFYESGITQITGTPIDTLVVDVLEGWNLISGIHTEISIIEINDPGDIIISGTIYQFDEGYIIAELFQPGKGYWIRSNSNGVIYFIE
;
A
#
# COMPACT_ATOMS: atom_id res chain seq x y z
N MET A 1 69.03 47.04 42.11
CA MET A 1 69.30 45.70 42.68
C MET A 1 68.04 44.88 42.44
N ILE A 2 67.80 44.49 41.19
CA ILE A 2 68.13 43.17 40.61
C ILE A 2 67.24 42.07 41.19
N ASN A 3 66.43 41.52 40.27
CA ASN A 3 65.93 40.14 40.16
C ASN A 3 64.49 39.75 40.58
N LEU A 4 63.81 39.20 39.55
CA LEU A 4 62.86 38.08 39.52
C LEU A 4 61.47 38.42 40.11
N ILE A 5 60.36 38.39 39.35
CA ILE A 5 59.88 37.30 38.50
C ILE A 5 59.07 37.90 37.33
N SER A 6 59.50 37.62 36.10
CA SER A 6 58.69 37.65 34.89
C SER A 6 58.05 36.27 34.67
N THR A 7 56.99 36.22 33.86
CA THR A 7 56.22 35.06 33.34
C THR A 7 54.88 34.78 34.03
N ASN A 8 53.81 35.34 33.42
CA ASN A 8 52.42 34.82 33.29
C ASN A 8 51.35 35.92 33.32
N LEU A 9 51.47 36.94 32.47
CA LEU A 9 50.38 37.91 32.24
C LEU A 9 50.43 38.49 30.82
N GLU A 10 50.56 37.61 29.82
CA GLU A 10 50.32 37.99 28.41
C GLU A 10 49.75 36.83 27.58
N TYR A 11 48.87 36.03 28.18
CA TYR A 11 48.03 35.04 27.48
C TYR A 11 46.55 35.09 27.95
N GLN A 12 46.04 36.28 28.25
CA GLN A 12 44.62 36.49 28.60
C GLN A 12 44.04 37.82 28.09
N LYS A 13 44.41 38.26 26.89
CA LYS A 13 43.81 39.44 26.24
C LYS A 13 43.38 39.24 24.78
N THR A 14 43.00 38.01 24.44
CA THR A 14 42.41 37.66 23.12
C THR A 14 41.38 36.53 23.23
N LYS A 15 40.52 36.55 24.26
CA LYS A 15 39.41 35.58 24.41
C LYS A 15 38.13 36.17 25.03
N SER A 16 37.91 37.48 24.88
CA SER A 16 36.75 38.19 25.46
C SER A 16 35.90 38.94 24.42
N MET A 17 36.00 38.58 23.13
CA MET A 17 35.19 39.19 22.07
C MET A 17 34.69 38.15 21.05
N GLN A 18 34.29 36.97 21.55
CA GLN A 18 33.72 35.88 20.74
C GLN A 18 32.54 35.14 21.41
N PHE A 19 32.02 35.64 22.54
CA PHE A 19 31.00 34.94 23.32
C PHE A 19 29.64 35.68 23.44
N PHE A 20 29.34 36.59 22.52
CA PHE A 20 28.06 37.33 22.50
C PHE A 20 27.30 37.28 21.16
N PHE A 21 27.61 36.31 20.29
CA PHE A 21 26.91 36.09 19.01
C PHE A 21 26.38 34.67 18.81
N LEU A 22 26.28 33.87 19.88
CA LEU A 22 25.85 32.46 19.80
C LEU A 22 24.82 32.07 20.88
N LYS A 23 23.93 33.01 21.23
CA LYS A 23 22.81 32.76 22.17
C LYS A 23 21.44 33.25 21.68
N TYR A 24 21.34 33.62 20.41
CA TYR A 24 20.09 34.07 19.76
C TYR A 24 19.86 33.36 18.41
N LEU A 25 20.20 32.07 18.34
CA LEU A 25 19.92 31.25 17.16
C LEU A 25 19.67 29.79 17.59
N LEU A 26 18.68 29.61 18.46
CA LEU A 26 18.08 28.30 18.80
C LEU A 26 16.76 28.57 19.54
N LEU A 27 15.91 29.39 18.90
CA LEU A 27 14.50 29.52 19.25
C LEU A 27 13.73 29.92 17.99
N VAL A 28 13.87 29.11 16.95
CA VAL A 28 13.00 29.14 15.76
C VAL A 28 12.42 27.74 15.66
N GLY A 29 11.11 27.65 15.86
CA GLY A 29 10.26 26.51 15.56
C GLY A 29 10.75 25.15 16.06
N VAL A 30 10.27 24.72 17.23
CA VAL A 30 9.76 23.36 17.28
C VAL A 30 8.50 23.40 16.39
N LEU A 31 8.69 23.28 15.07
CA LEU A 31 7.66 22.60 14.29
C LEU A 31 7.54 21.25 14.99
N LEU A 32 6.33 20.86 15.31
CA LEU A 32 6.04 19.46 15.62
C LEU A 32 6.50 18.68 14.40
N ALA A 33 7.73 18.19 14.41
CA ALA A 33 8.16 17.19 13.46
C ALA A 33 7.20 16.03 13.72
N GLN A 34 6.23 15.85 12.83
CA GLN A 34 5.45 14.62 12.86
C GLN A 34 6.47 13.48 12.85
N PRO A 35 6.29 12.43 13.68
CA PRO A 35 7.11 11.24 13.54
C PRO A 35 7.11 10.87 12.06
N PRO A 36 8.27 10.46 11.48
CA PRO A 36 8.31 10.07 10.09
C PRO A 36 7.17 9.07 9.87
N ASN A 37 6.39 9.30 8.81
CA ASN A 37 5.36 8.37 8.36
C ASN A 37 6.06 7.07 7.96
N GLN A 38 6.37 6.24 8.94
CA GLN A 38 7.09 4.99 8.78
C GLN A 38 6.05 3.89 8.63
N PHE A 39 6.05 3.26 7.46
CA PHE A 39 5.18 2.13 7.19
C PHE A 39 5.58 0.92 8.04
N GLY A 40 4.58 0.21 8.53
CA GLY A 40 4.75 -1.08 9.20
C GLY A 40 4.89 -2.23 8.22
N GLN A 41 4.77 -3.44 8.76
CA GLN A 41 4.73 -4.66 7.97
C GLN A 41 3.61 -4.66 6.93
N ASN A 42 3.80 -5.51 5.92
CA ASN A 42 2.78 -5.81 4.93
C ASN A 42 1.77 -6.83 5.50
N TYR A 43 0.51 -6.71 5.13
CA TYR A 43 -0.56 -7.67 5.44
C TYR A 43 -1.15 -8.19 4.14
N HIS A 44 -1.23 -9.51 4.00
CA HIS A 44 -1.96 -10.17 2.91
C HIS A 44 -3.46 -10.15 3.22
N ILE A 45 -4.24 -9.47 2.39
CA ILE A 45 -5.64 -9.15 2.68
C ILE A 45 -6.55 -9.93 1.74
N ILE A 46 -7.54 -10.63 2.33
CA ILE A 46 -8.52 -11.45 1.60
C ILE A 46 -7.82 -12.46 0.67
N PRO A 47 -6.96 -13.36 1.19
CA PRO A 47 -6.24 -14.32 0.37
C PRO A 47 -7.18 -15.25 -0.40
N VAL A 48 -6.96 -15.41 -1.71
CA VAL A 48 -7.69 -16.37 -2.55
C VAL A 48 -6.72 -17.08 -3.47
N GLU A 49 -6.66 -18.40 -3.38
CA GLU A 49 -5.80 -19.24 -4.22
C GLU A 49 -6.26 -19.27 -5.69
N ASN A 50 -5.32 -19.33 -6.63
CA ASN A 50 -5.54 -19.50 -8.07
C ASN A 50 -6.37 -18.37 -8.72
N ILE A 51 -6.35 -17.17 -8.13
CA ILE A 51 -7.07 -15.99 -8.61
C ILE A 51 -6.14 -14.79 -8.49
N ASP A 52 -5.99 -14.05 -9.59
CA ASP A 52 -5.31 -12.77 -9.58
C ASP A 52 -6.24 -11.67 -9.05
N GLN A 53 -5.95 -11.09 -7.89
CA GLN A 53 -6.60 -9.89 -7.37
C GLN A 53 -5.81 -8.64 -7.79
N LYS A 54 -6.46 -7.72 -8.49
CA LYS A 54 -5.80 -6.56 -9.12
C LYS A 54 -6.62 -5.29 -8.94
N PHE A 55 -5.95 -4.14 -9.09
CA PHE A 55 -6.56 -2.80 -9.09
C PHE A 55 -7.40 -2.51 -7.83
N PRO A 56 -6.82 -2.65 -6.62
CA PRO A 56 -7.55 -2.32 -5.41
C PRO A 56 -7.81 -0.80 -5.37
N TYR A 57 -8.99 -0.41 -4.88
CA TYR A 57 -9.33 0.99 -4.59
C TYR A 57 -10.33 1.02 -3.45
N GLY A 58 -10.27 2.02 -2.58
CA GLY A 58 -11.17 2.07 -1.43
C GLY A 58 -11.34 3.45 -0.84
N VAL A 59 -12.33 3.56 0.03
CA VAL A 59 -12.77 4.80 0.70
C VAL A 59 -13.18 4.49 2.14
N PHE A 60 -13.00 5.46 3.03
CA PHE A 60 -13.55 5.41 4.39
C PHE A 60 -14.90 6.12 4.44
N ASP A 61 -15.88 5.53 5.11
CA ASP A 61 -17.11 6.22 5.47
C ASP A 61 -16.95 7.08 6.73
N LEU A 62 -18.01 7.81 7.11
CA LEU A 62 -18.01 8.68 8.29
C LEU A 62 -17.97 7.92 9.62
N ASP A 63 -18.26 6.63 9.62
CA ASP A 63 -18.19 5.75 10.79
C ASP A 63 -16.81 5.08 10.91
N GLY A 64 -15.87 5.37 9.99
CA GLY A 64 -14.54 4.79 9.94
C GLY A 64 -14.49 3.38 9.35
N ILE A 65 -15.56 2.94 8.68
CA ILE A 65 -15.58 1.67 7.96
C ILE A 65 -14.85 1.86 6.64
N PHE A 66 -13.88 1.00 6.39
CA PHE A 66 -13.18 0.97 5.11
C PHE A 66 -13.95 0.12 4.11
N HIS A 67 -14.16 0.65 2.92
CA HIS A 67 -14.83 0.00 1.80
C HIS A 67 -13.84 -0.23 0.66
N LEU A 68 -13.55 -1.49 0.36
CA LEU A 68 -12.56 -1.90 -0.64
C LEU A 68 -13.26 -2.54 -1.84
N VAL A 69 -12.86 -2.14 -3.05
CA VAL A 69 -13.21 -2.80 -4.30
C VAL A 69 -11.96 -3.21 -5.08
N TRP A 70 -12.07 -4.29 -5.84
CA TRP A 70 -10.99 -4.81 -6.68
C TRP A 70 -11.51 -5.70 -7.80
N VAL A 71 -10.63 -6.17 -8.67
CA VAL A 71 -10.93 -7.15 -9.71
C VAL A 71 -10.34 -8.50 -9.34
N ASN A 72 -11.17 -9.55 -9.36
CA ASN A 72 -10.68 -10.92 -9.45
C ASN A 72 -10.56 -11.30 -10.93
N ASP A 73 -9.39 -11.77 -11.34
CA ASP A 73 -9.05 -12.19 -12.69
C ASP A 73 -8.71 -13.69 -12.69
N ASN A 74 -9.63 -14.50 -13.19
CA ASN A 74 -9.43 -15.93 -13.37
C ASN A 74 -9.10 -16.21 -14.83
N ASN A 75 -7.81 -16.18 -15.19
CA ASN A 75 -7.35 -16.48 -16.55
C ASN A 75 -8.03 -15.63 -17.64
N GLY A 76 -8.23 -14.34 -17.37
CA GLY A 76 -8.89 -13.40 -18.28
C GLY A 76 -10.40 -13.25 -18.05
N HIS A 77 -10.99 -14.10 -17.22
CA HIS A 77 -12.37 -13.96 -16.76
C HIS A 77 -12.42 -13.09 -15.51
N LYS A 78 -12.92 -11.86 -15.68
CA LYS A 78 -12.86 -10.83 -14.64
C LYS A 78 -14.23 -10.51 -14.08
N ASP A 79 -14.24 -10.21 -12.79
CA ASP A 79 -15.40 -9.78 -12.02
C ASP A 79 -14.94 -8.74 -10.97
N VAL A 80 -15.81 -7.80 -10.62
CA VAL A 80 -15.57 -6.81 -9.55
C VAL A 80 -16.02 -7.39 -8.22
N TYR A 81 -15.19 -7.24 -7.20
CA TYR A 81 -15.47 -7.68 -5.84
C TYR A 81 -15.42 -6.52 -4.86
N TYR A 82 -16.05 -6.73 -3.71
CA TYR A 82 -16.16 -5.81 -2.61
C TYR A 82 -15.99 -6.52 -1.27
N ALA A 83 -15.38 -5.83 -0.30
CA ALA A 83 -15.41 -6.19 1.11
C ALA A 83 -15.27 -4.92 1.95
N ARG A 84 -15.69 -5.00 3.21
CA ARG A 84 -15.52 -3.90 4.17
C ARG A 84 -14.75 -4.34 5.40
N SER A 85 -14.04 -3.39 6.00
CA SER A 85 -13.33 -3.56 7.27
C SER A 85 -13.83 -2.55 8.30
N THR A 86 -14.02 -3.01 9.53
CA THR A 86 -14.41 -2.19 10.69
C THR A 86 -13.24 -1.97 11.65
N ASP A 87 -12.04 -2.38 11.26
CA ASP A 87 -10.82 -2.37 12.06
C ASP A 87 -9.63 -1.89 11.21
N GLU A 88 -9.83 -0.81 10.45
CA GLU A 88 -8.76 -0.13 9.68
C GLU A 88 -8.04 -1.01 8.65
N GLY A 89 -8.69 -2.05 8.14
CA GLY A 89 -8.13 -3.01 7.19
C GLY A 89 -7.46 -4.23 7.84
N TYR A 90 -7.53 -4.43 9.15
CA TYR A 90 -6.96 -5.63 9.78
C TYR A 90 -7.76 -6.91 9.45
N SER A 91 -9.07 -6.80 9.34
CA SER A 91 -9.96 -7.88 8.91
C SER A 91 -11.07 -7.37 8.00
N PHE A 92 -11.58 -8.25 7.16
CA PHE A 92 -12.59 -7.92 6.16
C PHE A 92 -13.79 -8.86 6.25
N SER A 93 -14.95 -8.34 5.85
CA SER A 93 -16.13 -9.16 5.59
C SER A 93 -15.87 -10.18 4.47
N ASP A 94 -16.72 -11.21 4.39
CA ASP A 94 -16.72 -12.11 3.25
C ASP A 94 -16.85 -11.32 1.93
N PRO A 95 -16.00 -11.60 0.93
CA PRO A 95 -16.04 -10.90 -0.35
C PRO A 95 -17.35 -11.10 -1.10
N ALA A 96 -17.93 -10.01 -1.60
CA ALA A 96 -19.12 -10.01 -2.44
C ALA A 96 -18.76 -9.64 -3.89
N ARG A 97 -19.17 -10.47 -4.86
CA ARG A 97 -19.09 -10.12 -6.28
C ARG A 97 -20.18 -9.10 -6.62
N LEU A 98 -19.80 -7.97 -7.22
CA LEU A 98 -20.70 -6.84 -7.47
C LEU A 98 -21.45 -6.95 -8.79
N ASN A 99 -20.73 -7.16 -9.89
CA ASN A 99 -21.33 -7.18 -11.22
C ASN A 99 -22.29 -8.38 -11.37
N SER A 100 -23.47 -8.20 -11.92
CA SER A 100 -24.47 -9.27 -12.04
C SER A 100 -24.09 -10.31 -13.08
N HIS A 101 -23.45 -9.90 -14.18
CA HIS A 101 -23.03 -10.78 -15.28
C HIS A 101 -21.61 -11.29 -15.05
N ILE A 102 -21.42 -12.59 -14.91
CA ILE A 102 -20.11 -13.19 -14.64
C ILE A 102 -19.16 -13.04 -15.82
N ASN A 103 -17.88 -12.79 -15.52
CA ASN A 103 -16.77 -12.83 -16.47
C ASN A 103 -16.85 -11.79 -17.62
N THR A 104 -17.58 -10.68 -17.42
CA THR A 104 -17.75 -9.60 -18.42
C THR A 104 -17.04 -8.31 -18.05
N VAL A 105 -16.37 -8.26 -16.89
CA VAL A 105 -15.67 -7.04 -16.46
C VAL A 105 -14.43 -6.83 -17.33
N VAL A 106 -14.21 -5.58 -17.73
CA VAL A 106 -13.00 -5.16 -18.41
C VAL A 106 -12.17 -4.34 -17.44
N ALA A 107 -10.90 -4.68 -17.30
CA ALA A 107 -9.94 -3.89 -16.54
C ALA A 107 -8.55 -4.08 -17.15
N TYR A 108 -7.87 -2.98 -17.40
CA TYR A 108 -6.47 -2.91 -17.82
C TYR A 108 -5.73 -1.90 -16.94
N THR A 109 -4.43 -1.69 -17.17
CA THR A 109 -3.56 -0.82 -16.37
C THR A 109 -4.24 0.50 -15.96
N GLN A 110 -4.20 0.81 -14.65
CA GLN A 110 -4.87 1.93 -13.96
C GLN A 110 -6.42 1.90 -13.93
N SER A 111 -7.08 1.20 -14.85
CA SER A 111 -8.55 1.20 -15.04
C SER A 111 -9.31 0.15 -14.21
N GLY A 112 -9.05 0.14 -12.90
CA GLY A 112 -9.82 -0.63 -11.93
C GLY A 112 -11.22 -0.06 -11.67
N PRO A 113 -12.05 -0.78 -10.88
CA PRO A 113 -13.26 -0.21 -10.31
C PRO A 113 -12.92 0.94 -9.36
N LYS A 114 -13.83 1.91 -9.24
CA LYS A 114 -13.76 3.00 -8.25
C LYS A 114 -15.01 2.96 -7.38
N ILE A 115 -14.88 3.37 -6.13
CA ILE A 115 -15.98 3.43 -5.15
C ILE A 115 -16.05 4.83 -4.55
N VAL A 116 -17.26 5.38 -4.44
CA VAL A 116 -17.52 6.68 -3.80
C VAL A 116 -18.74 6.60 -2.90
N ILE A 117 -18.87 7.56 -1.98
CA ILE A 117 -19.90 7.55 -0.93
C ILE A 117 -20.79 8.79 -1.04
N ARG A 118 -22.11 8.58 -0.98
CA ARG A 118 -23.10 9.65 -0.80
C ARG A 118 -24.02 9.33 0.37
N GLY A 119 -23.71 9.86 1.56
CA GLY A 119 -24.43 9.48 2.78
C GLY A 119 -24.18 8.01 3.12
N GLU A 120 -25.23 7.19 3.17
CA GLU A 120 -25.14 5.73 3.36
C GLU A 120 -25.02 4.96 2.01
N GLU A 121 -25.05 5.67 0.88
CA GLU A 121 -25.00 5.07 -0.45
C GLU A 121 -23.54 4.83 -0.86
N LEU A 122 -23.21 3.59 -1.22
CA LEU A 122 -21.93 3.24 -1.86
C LEU A 122 -22.17 3.06 -3.35
N ILE A 123 -21.43 3.79 -4.19
CA ILE A 123 -21.54 3.73 -5.64
C ILE A 123 -20.24 3.19 -6.20
N VAL A 124 -20.30 2.05 -6.88
CA VAL A 124 -19.13 1.45 -7.54
C VAL A 124 -19.28 1.57 -9.04
N VAL A 125 -18.32 2.22 -9.69
CA VAL A 125 -18.23 2.31 -11.15
C VAL A 125 -17.23 1.29 -11.68
N PHE A 126 -17.57 0.66 -12.80
CA PHE A 126 -16.72 -0.33 -13.45
C PHE A 126 -17.00 -0.40 -14.96
N MET A 127 -16.08 -1.04 -15.69
CA MET A 127 -16.21 -1.27 -17.13
C MET A 127 -16.65 -2.71 -17.41
N ASP A 128 -17.52 -2.88 -18.40
CA ASP A 128 -18.10 -4.18 -18.72
C ASP A 128 -18.45 -4.30 -20.22
N ASP A 129 -18.21 -5.46 -20.83
CA ASP A 129 -18.41 -5.71 -22.25
C ASP A 129 -19.64 -6.58 -22.61
N ARG A 130 -20.54 -6.84 -21.66
CA ARG A 130 -21.75 -7.69 -21.83
C ARG A 130 -22.65 -7.28 -22.99
N THR A 131 -22.55 -6.02 -23.44
CA THR A 131 -23.32 -5.44 -24.56
C THR A 131 -22.55 -5.36 -25.89
N GLY A 132 -21.37 -5.99 -25.98
CA GLY A 132 -20.55 -6.04 -27.19
C GLY A 132 -19.34 -5.10 -27.16
N TYR A 133 -19.57 -3.79 -27.09
CA TYR A 133 -18.50 -2.83 -26.76
C TYR A 133 -18.43 -2.61 -25.25
N THR A 134 -17.22 -2.46 -24.71
CA THR A 134 -17.03 -2.05 -23.31
C THR A 134 -17.80 -0.76 -23.05
N SER A 135 -18.59 -0.78 -21.98
CA SER A 135 -19.41 0.33 -21.52
C SER A 135 -19.18 0.55 -20.02
N THR A 136 -19.54 1.73 -19.53
CA THR A 136 -19.42 2.07 -18.10
C THR A 136 -20.73 1.74 -17.39
N TYR A 137 -20.62 1.00 -16.28
CA TYR A 137 -21.73 0.61 -15.41
C TYR A 137 -21.48 1.07 -13.98
N ILE A 138 -22.55 1.20 -13.21
CA ILE A 138 -22.49 1.31 -11.77
C ILE A 138 -23.27 0.18 -11.10
N ASN A 139 -22.87 -0.18 -9.89
CA ASN A 139 -23.71 -0.90 -8.93
C ASN A 139 -23.72 -0.09 -7.62
N VAL A 140 -24.86 -0.12 -6.91
CA VAL A 140 -25.10 0.72 -5.74
C VAL A 140 -25.55 -0.12 -4.57
N SER A 141 -24.98 0.17 -3.40
CA SER A 141 -25.51 -0.25 -2.10
C SER A 141 -26.15 0.94 -1.40
N ILE A 142 -27.29 0.72 -0.75
CA ILE A 142 -28.01 1.74 0.05
C ILE A 142 -28.06 1.38 1.55
N ASP A 143 -27.26 0.38 1.96
CA ASP A 143 -27.24 -0.17 3.31
C ASP A 143 -25.79 -0.41 3.81
N GLY A 144 -24.89 0.51 3.44
CA GLY A 144 -23.49 0.50 3.87
C GLY A 144 -22.70 -0.71 3.37
N GLY A 145 -23.05 -1.23 2.18
CA GLY A 145 -22.39 -2.37 1.55
C GLY A 145 -22.84 -3.74 2.05
N SER A 146 -23.96 -3.81 2.77
CA SER A 146 -24.51 -5.08 3.24
C SER A 146 -25.20 -5.85 2.11
N THR A 147 -25.86 -5.15 1.19
CA THR A 147 -26.44 -5.68 -0.04
C THR A 147 -26.18 -4.73 -1.23
N TRP A 148 -26.23 -5.29 -2.44
CA TRP A 148 -25.96 -4.58 -3.69
C TRP A 148 -27.15 -4.69 -4.63
N GLY A 149 -27.39 -3.61 -5.38
CA GLY A 149 -28.48 -3.51 -6.34
C GLY A 149 -28.20 -4.19 -7.69
N GLU A 150 -28.96 -3.77 -8.70
CA GLU A 150 -28.77 -4.19 -10.08
C GLU A 150 -27.80 -3.25 -10.82
N ASP A 151 -27.02 -3.81 -11.73
CA ASP A 151 -26.09 -3.04 -12.57
C ASP A 151 -26.84 -2.08 -13.50
N SER A 152 -26.42 -0.82 -13.49
CA SER A 152 -26.98 0.23 -14.35
C SER A 152 -25.92 0.72 -15.33
N ARG A 153 -26.20 0.66 -16.64
CA ARG A 153 -25.32 1.27 -17.65
C ARG A 153 -25.43 2.79 -17.57
N VAL A 154 -24.32 3.47 -17.35
CA VAL A 154 -24.27 4.93 -17.21
C VAL A 154 -23.59 5.64 -18.37
N SER A 155 -22.86 4.93 -19.22
CA SER A 155 -22.35 5.51 -20.47
C SER A 155 -23.39 5.47 -21.59
N ASP A 156 -23.54 6.59 -22.30
CA ASP A 156 -24.55 6.79 -23.36
C ASP A 156 -23.99 6.75 -24.79
N GLN A 157 -22.70 6.43 -24.96
CA GLN A 157 -22.04 6.42 -26.26
C GLN A 157 -22.25 5.10 -27.01
N MET A 158 -22.22 5.15 -28.34
CA MET A 158 -22.53 4.00 -29.20
C MET A 158 -21.44 2.93 -29.23
N TYR A 159 -20.18 3.33 -29.11
CA TYR A 159 -19.01 2.45 -29.22
C TYR A 159 -18.33 2.28 -27.85
N LEU A 160 -17.06 1.88 -27.86
CA LEU A 160 -16.24 1.70 -26.66
C LEU A 160 -16.30 2.96 -25.77
N THR A 161 -16.53 2.74 -24.47
CA THR A 161 -16.19 3.70 -23.41
C THR A 161 -15.26 3.05 -22.40
N GLY A 162 -14.39 3.85 -21.78
CA GLY A 162 -13.44 3.34 -20.80
C GLY A 162 -12.90 4.42 -19.87
N TYR A 163 -11.96 4.03 -19.01
CA TYR A 163 -11.33 4.91 -18.01
C TYR A 163 -12.34 5.78 -17.24
N PRO A 164 -13.36 5.19 -16.59
CA PRO A 164 -14.34 5.96 -15.86
C PRO A 164 -13.76 6.56 -14.57
N GLU A 165 -14.05 7.83 -14.32
CA GLU A 165 -13.84 8.49 -13.03
C GLU A 165 -15.18 8.94 -12.47
N ILE A 166 -15.35 8.82 -11.16
CA ILE A 166 -16.61 9.16 -10.48
C ILE A 166 -16.29 9.87 -9.17
N GLU A 167 -17.00 10.95 -8.86
CA GLU A 167 -16.91 11.64 -7.57
C GLU A 167 -18.26 12.21 -7.13
N VAL A 168 -18.44 12.34 -5.81
CA VAL A 168 -19.64 12.94 -5.21
C VAL A 168 -19.35 14.39 -4.83
N GLY A 169 -20.08 15.32 -5.45
CA GLY A 169 -19.94 16.75 -5.17
C GLY A 169 -20.49 17.14 -3.81
N ILE A 170 -20.08 18.31 -3.32
CA ILE A 170 -20.57 18.90 -2.05
C ILE A 170 -22.09 19.15 -2.02
N ASP A 171 -22.75 19.11 -3.18
CA ASP A 171 -24.19 19.24 -3.35
C ASP A 171 -24.91 17.88 -3.49
N GLY A 172 -24.21 16.78 -3.22
CA GLY A 172 -24.73 15.41 -3.33
C GLY A 172 -24.96 14.94 -4.77
N LYS A 173 -24.55 15.70 -5.77
CA LYS A 173 -24.56 15.24 -7.16
C LYS A 173 -23.42 14.26 -7.40
N ILE A 174 -23.65 13.32 -8.31
CA ILE A 174 -22.62 12.37 -8.73
C ILE A 174 -22.09 12.84 -10.08
N HIS A 175 -20.79 13.09 -10.16
CA HIS A 175 -20.08 13.51 -11.36
C HIS A 175 -19.39 12.30 -11.97
N LEU A 176 -19.66 12.04 -13.25
CA LEU A 176 -19.09 10.92 -13.99
C LEU A 176 -18.33 11.43 -15.20
N PHE A 177 -17.10 10.98 -15.34
CA PHE A 177 -16.27 11.15 -16.52
C PHE A 177 -15.94 9.79 -17.13
N TYR A 178 -15.83 9.72 -18.46
CA TYR A 178 -15.32 8.53 -19.14
C TYR A 178 -14.82 8.87 -20.53
N TYR A 179 -13.91 8.06 -21.04
CA TYR A 179 -13.38 8.19 -22.39
C TYR A 179 -14.37 7.58 -23.37
N SER A 180 -14.52 8.20 -24.54
CA SER A 180 -15.32 7.70 -25.64
C SER A 180 -14.46 7.52 -26.88
N TYR A 181 -14.80 6.50 -27.68
CA TYR A 181 -14.05 6.14 -28.88
C TYR A 181 -15.01 6.01 -30.06
N ASN A 182 -14.46 6.11 -31.26
CA ASN A 182 -15.18 5.85 -32.51
C ASN A 182 -15.20 4.34 -32.83
N GLN A 183 -15.97 3.94 -33.84
CA GLN A 183 -16.06 2.54 -34.27
C GLN A 183 -14.70 1.91 -34.63
N ASN A 184 -13.77 2.73 -35.13
CA ASN A 184 -12.42 2.34 -35.52
C ASN A 184 -11.42 2.37 -34.34
N TYR A 185 -11.91 2.48 -33.10
CA TYR A 185 -11.13 2.57 -31.87
C TYR A 185 -10.24 3.81 -31.74
N SER A 186 -10.38 4.82 -32.62
CA SER A 186 -9.73 6.11 -32.36
C SER A 186 -10.43 6.79 -31.19
N PHE A 187 -9.68 7.49 -30.34
CA PHE A 187 -10.27 8.34 -29.31
C PHE A 187 -11.22 9.37 -29.94
N ASN A 188 -12.26 9.72 -29.21
CA ASN A 188 -13.24 10.72 -29.62
C ASN A 188 -13.23 11.93 -28.67
N SER A 189 -13.57 11.70 -27.40
CA SER A 189 -13.63 12.75 -26.38
C SER A 189 -13.68 12.16 -24.98
N ILE A 190 -13.25 12.94 -23.98
CA ILE A 190 -13.70 12.72 -22.59
C ILE A 190 -15.13 13.25 -22.49
N ARG A 191 -16.02 12.43 -21.94
CA ARG A 191 -17.43 12.72 -21.72
C ARG A 191 -17.66 13.04 -20.25
N TYR A 192 -18.58 13.95 -19.98
CA TYR A 192 -19.03 14.33 -18.65
C TYR A 192 -20.55 14.16 -18.54
N ALA A 193 -21.01 13.51 -17.47
CA ALA A 193 -22.42 13.36 -17.13
C ALA A 193 -22.61 13.58 -15.63
N VAL A 194 -23.81 14.00 -15.21
CA VAL A 194 -24.11 14.25 -13.80
C VAL A 194 -25.44 13.61 -13.40
N ALA A 195 -25.49 12.96 -12.25
CA ALA A 195 -26.74 12.56 -11.60
C ALA A 195 -27.08 13.55 -10.49
N GLN A 196 -28.36 13.92 -10.37
CA GLN A 196 -28.82 14.83 -9.33
C GLN A 196 -28.75 14.19 -7.93
N GLU A 197 -28.79 15.02 -6.89
CA GLU A 197 -28.88 14.56 -5.50
C GLU A 197 -30.04 13.56 -5.32
N GLY A 198 -29.77 12.43 -4.68
CA GLY A 198 -30.74 11.36 -4.44
C GLY A 198 -31.16 10.57 -5.69
N SER A 199 -30.47 10.77 -6.81
CA SER A 199 -30.67 10.03 -8.07
C SER A 199 -29.41 9.30 -8.50
N PHE A 200 -29.59 8.22 -9.25
CA PHE A 200 -28.54 7.50 -9.99
C PHE A 200 -28.73 7.63 -11.51
N GLU A 201 -29.74 8.38 -11.95
CA GLU A 201 -29.99 8.68 -13.36
C GLU A 201 -29.10 9.84 -13.81
N PHE A 202 -28.15 9.54 -14.70
CA PHE A 202 -27.25 10.53 -15.28
C PHE A 202 -27.91 11.31 -16.43
N THR A 203 -27.57 12.59 -16.53
CA THR A 203 -27.90 13.39 -17.73
C THR A 203 -27.24 12.80 -18.98
N PRO A 204 -27.78 13.06 -20.19
CA PRO A 204 -27.03 12.83 -21.42
C PRO A 204 -25.64 13.46 -21.31
N SER A 205 -24.61 12.71 -21.67
CA SER A 205 -23.24 13.17 -21.50
C SER A 205 -22.94 14.30 -22.49
N GLN A 206 -22.01 15.17 -22.11
CA GLN A 206 -21.45 16.22 -22.98
C GLN A 206 -19.93 16.07 -23.09
N PRO A 207 -19.31 16.47 -24.22
CA PRO A 207 -17.85 16.45 -24.32
C PRO A 207 -17.26 17.52 -23.40
N VAL A 208 -16.13 17.21 -22.75
CA VAL A 208 -15.42 18.16 -21.87
C VAL A 208 -14.79 19.33 -22.67
N GLY A 209 -14.54 19.14 -23.98
CA GLY A 209 -14.06 20.21 -24.86
C GLY A 209 -12.53 20.31 -25.00
N ILE A 210 -11.80 19.31 -24.53
CA ILE A 210 -10.32 19.27 -24.51
C ILE A 210 -9.69 18.51 -25.69
N THR A 211 -10.48 18.20 -26.72
CA THR A 211 -10.05 17.43 -27.89
C THR A 211 -10.28 18.25 -29.15
N ASN A 212 -9.25 18.38 -29.99
CA ASN A 212 -9.30 19.08 -31.27
C ASN A 212 -8.40 18.39 -32.31
N GLU A 213 -8.23 18.99 -33.50
CA GLU A 213 -7.44 18.38 -34.59
C GLU A 213 -5.94 18.22 -34.25
N GLU A 214 -5.40 19.00 -33.31
CA GLU A 214 -3.99 19.02 -32.92
C GLU A 214 -3.72 18.36 -31.56
N MET A 215 -4.75 18.23 -30.72
CA MET A 215 -4.69 17.82 -29.31
C MET A 215 -5.68 16.69 -29.03
N GLU A 216 -5.15 15.54 -28.61
CA GLU A 216 -5.93 14.36 -28.27
C GLU A 216 -5.45 13.77 -26.94
N PRO A 217 -6.31 13.71 -25.89
CA PRO A 217 -5.99 12.97 -24.68
C PRO A 217 -5.43 11.59 -25.00
N CYS A 218 -4.40 11.17 -24.27
CA CYS A 218 -3.81 9.86 -24.43
C CYS A 218 -4.87 8.80 -24.11
N ASP A 219 -5.33 8.13 -25.16
CA ASP A 219 -6.40 7.14 -25.20
C ASP A 219 -6.21 5.92 -24.29
N CYS A 220 -5.02 5.77 -23.71
CA CYS A 220 -4.60 4.68 -22.84
C CYS A 220 -4.15 5.14 -21.42
N CYS A 221 -4.29 6.42 -21.10
CA CYS A 221 -3.85 7.01 -19.83
C CYS A 221 -5.06 7.50 -19.05
N GLN A 222 -5.33 6.89 -17.90
CA GLN A 222 -6.43 7.28 -17.01
C GLN A 222 -6.33 8.77 -16.64
N SER A 223 -7.46 9.47 -16.65
CA SER A 223 -7.57 10.78 -16.02
C SER A 223 -7.70 10.63 -14.51
N ASP A 224 -7.49 11.70 -13.76
CA ASP A 224 -7.74 11.71 -12.32
C ASP A 224 -8.65 12.88 -11.95
N LEU A 225 -9.56 12.68 -11.00
CA LEU A 225 -10.70 13.56 -10.72
C LEU A 225 -10.71 13.95 -9.24
N GLU A 226 -10.78 15.25 -8.97
CA GLU A 226 -10.88 15.79 -7.61
C GLU A 226 -11.95 16.89 -7.57
N ILE A 227 -12.65 16.99 -6.43
CA ILE A 227 -13.62 18.05 -6.16
C ILE A 227 -13.18 18.79 -4.90
N SER A 228 -12.90 20.09 -5.03
CA SER A 228 -12.48 20.91 -3.89
C SER A 228 -13.65 21.26 -2.96
N GLU A 229 -13.34 21.74 -1.76
CA GLU A 229 -14.34 22.11 -0.75
C GLU A 229 -15.32 23.21 -1.20
N ASN A 230 -14.95 24.02 -2.20
CA ASN A 230 -15.83 25.03 -2.79
C ASN A 230 -16.75 24.47 -3.90
N GLY A 231 -16.62 23.18 -4.24
CA GLY A 231 -17.39 22.47 -5.26
C GLY A 231 -16.84 22.59 -6.69
N ASP A 232 -15.67 23.19 -6.90
CA ASP A 232 -15.03 23.21 -8.20
C ASP A 232 -14.51 21.81 -8.55
N ILE A 233 -14.68 21.40 -9.82
CA ILE A 233 -14.26 20.09 -10.32
C ILE A 233 -12.94 20.25 -11.07
N TYR A 234 -12.00 19.35 -10.81
CA TYR A 234 -10.67 19.32 -11.40
C TYR A 234 -10.42 17.96 -12.04
N LEU A 235 -10.12 17.95 -13.33
CA LEU A 235 -9.80 16.72 -14.06
C LEU A 235 -8.40 16.84 -14.66
N ALA A 236 -7.47 16.01 -14.19
CA ALA A 236 -6.13 15.90 -14.73
C ALA A 236 -6.05 14.83 -15.81
N TYR A 237 -5.33 15.09 -16.89
CA TYR A 237 -5.17 14.13 -17.99
C TYR A 237 -3.82 14.30 -18.71
N ARG A 238 -3.36 13.22 -19.33
CA ARG A 238 -2.23 13.26 -20.27
C ARG A 238 -2.76 13.52 -21.67
N ASN A 239 -2.15 14.45 -22.39
CA ASN A 239 -2.52 14.85 -23.75
C ASN A 239 -1.40 14.53 -24.75
N ASN A 240 -1.79 14.29 -26.01
CA ASN A 240 -0.90 14.09 -27.15
C ASN A 240 -1.01 15.28 -28.10
N ILE A 241 0.10 16.00 -28.29
CA ILE A 241 0.18 17.10 -29.25
C ILE A 241 1.27 16.74 -30.26
N SER A 242 0.89 16.09 -31.37
CA SER A 242 1.85 15.66 -32.39
C SER A 242 3.05 14.86 -31.84
N ASN A 243 2.78 13.82 -31.01
CA ASN A 243 3.77 12.99 -30.28
C ASN A 243 4.49 13.68 -29.11
N GLN A 244 4.17 14.93 -28.81
CA GLN A 244 4.58 15.59 -27.57
C GLN A 244 3.56 15.27 -26.49
N ARG A 245 3.93 14.42 -25.54
CA ARG A 245 3.06 14.09 -24.41
C ARG A 245 3.21 15.17 -23.34
N LYS A 246 2.08 15.67 -22.88
CA LYS A 246 1.98 16.74 -21.88
C LYS A 246 0.89 16.41 -20.86
N HIS A 247 0.94 17.04 -19.69
CA HIS A 247 -0.04 16.85 -18.62
C HIS A 247 -0.80 18.15 -18.39
N PHE A 248 -2.12 18.05 -18.34
CA PHE A 248 -3.03 19.17 -18.22
C PHE A 248 -4.06 18.93 -17.12
N LEU A 249 -4.61 20.03 -16.63
CA LEU A 249 -5.73 20.11 -15.72
C LEU A 249 -6.84 20.89 -16.42
N VAL A 250 -8.08 20.42 -16.36
CA VAL A 250 -9.25 21.20 -16.75
C VAL A 250 -10.13 21.43 -15.53
N LYS A 251 -10.57 22.67 -15.35
CA LYS A 251 -11.40 23.10 -14.23
C LYS A 251 -12.84 23.30 -14.70
N LYS A 252 -13.80 22.95 -13.85
CA LYS A 252 -15.17 23.42 -13.97
C LYS A 252 -15.60 24.05 -12.64
N SER A 253 -15.77 25.37 -12.65
CA SER A 253 -16.24 26.10 -11.49
C SER A 253 -17.62 25.61 -11.00
N PHE A 254 -17.85 25.64 -9.69
CA PHE A 254 -19.09 25.19 -9.07
C PHE A 254 -20.31 25.91 -9.66
N ASN A 255 -21.34 25.16 -10.05
CA ASN A 255 -22.53 25.64 -10.77
C ASN A 255 -22.30 26.32 -12.14
N SER A 256 -21.07 26.30 -12.69
CA SER A 256 -20.87 26.60 -14.11
C SER A 256 -21.48 25.50 -14.97
N ASP A 257 -21.87 25.79 -16.21
CA ASP A 257 -22.24 24.75 -17.18
C ASP A 257 -21.01 24.28 -17.99
N ASP A 258 -20.01 25.15 -18.12
CA ASP A 258 -18.86 24.97 -19.00
C ASP A 258 -17.58 24.66 -18.22
N PHE A 259 -16.71 23.87 -18.87
CA PHE A 259 -15.31 23.69 -18.47
C PHE A 259 -14.46 24.86 -18.97
N GLU A 260 -13.44 25.20 -18.19
CA GLU A 260 -12.49 26.26 -18.48
C GLU A 260 -11.38 25.77 -19.44
N GLU A 261 -10.54 26.68 -19.92
CA GLU A 261 -9.41 26.31 -20.77
C GLU A 261 -8.39 25.43 -20.01
N PRO A 262 -7.76 24.43 -20.67
CA PRO A 262 -6.77 23.58 -20.03
C PRO A 262 -5.55 24.33 -19.50
N ILE A 263 -5.15 23.96 -18.28
CA ILE A 263 -3.98 24.50 -17.58
C ILE A 263 -2.88 23.45 -17.60
N GLN A 264 -1.66 23.83 -17.96
CA GLN A 264 -0.53 22.91 -18.03
C GLN A 264 -0.02 22.58 -16.62
N ILE A 265 0.13 21.30 -16.29
CA ILE A 265 0.64 20.82 -15.00
C ILE A 265 2.17 20.69 -15.01
N SER A 266 2.77 20.34 -16.16
CA SER A 266 4.23 20.16 -16.31
C SER A 266 4.76 20.84 -17.56
N ASP A 267 5.96 21.41 -17.47
CA ASP A 267 6.75 21.98 -18.56
C ASP A 267 7.58 20.95 -19.33
N TYR A 268 7.61 19.68 -18.89
CA TYR A 268 8.26 18.62 -19.65
C TYR A 268 7.56 18.36 -20.99
N ASN A 269 8.41 18.14 -22.00
CA ASN A 269 7.98 17.83 -23.35
C ASN A 269 8.41 16.40 -23.68
N ASP A 270 7.58 15.43 -23.33
CA ASP A 270 7.87 14.00 -23.49
C ASP A 270 7.61 13.57 -24.93
N PHE A 271 8.63 13.65 -25.80
CA PHE A 271 8.50 13.31 -27.22
C PHE A 271 8.59 11.80 -27.46
N ILE A 272 7.45 11.14 -27.59
CA ILE A 272 7.36 9.69 -27.83
C ILE A 272 6.28 9.33 -28.85
N SER A 273 6.57 8.35 -29.70
CA SER A 273 5.65 7.81 -30.72
C SER A 273 4.90 6.56 -30.26
N TYR A 274 4.96 6.22 -28.97
CA TYR A 274 4.28 5.07 -28.37
C TYR A 274 3.40 5.52 -27.20
N CYS A 275 2.52 4.64 -26.72
CA CYS A 275 1.67 4.90 -25.55
C CYS A 275 2.45 4.58 -24.27
N PRO A 276 2.59 5.54 -23.32
CA PRO A 276 3.28 5.30 -22.05
C PRO A 276 2.40 4.61 -21.00
N SER A 277 1.08 4.49 -21.27
CA SER A 277 0.08 3.86 -20.40
C SER A 277 0.15 4.33 -18.95
N SER A 278 0.28 5.65 -18.73
CA SER A 278 0.48 6.22 -17.39
C SER A 278 -0.23 7.58 -17.28
N GLY A 279 -1.36 7.60 -16.59
CA GLY A 279 -2.13 8.79 -16.24
C GLY A 279 -1.43 9.67 -15.20
N PRO A 280 -1.77 10.97 -15.11
CA PRO A 280 -1.45 11.76 -13.94
C PRO A 280 -2.24 11.28 -12.71
N SER A 281 -1.79 11.68 -11.53
CA SER A 281 -2.58 11.68 -10.30
C SER A 281 -2.64 13.11 -9.75
N ILE A 282 -3.74 13.50 -9.15
CA ILE A 282 -3.92 14.74 -8.40
C ILE A 282 -4.50 14.45 -7.02
N SER A 283 -4.36 15.39 -6.09
CA SER A 283 -5.05 15.37 -4.82
C SER A 283 -5.27 16.81 -4.35
N ILE A 284 -6.36 17.05 -3.60
CA ILE A 284 -6.71 18.36 -3.06
C ILE A 284 -6.83 18.27 -1.54
N ASP A 285 -6.27 19.27 -0.84
CA ASP A 285 -6.55 19.51 0.57
C ASP A 285 -6.61 21.02 0.84
N GLY A 286 -7.76 21.49 1.33
CA GLY A 286 -8.06 22.91 1.47
C GLY A 286 -7.89 23.68 0.15
N ASN A 287 -6.92 24.60 0.12
CA ASN A 287 -6.62 25.43 -1.06
C ASN A 287 -5.42 24.93 -1.87
N ASN A 288 -4.87 23.76 -1.52
CA ASN A 288 -3.68 23.19 -2.15
C ASN A 288 -4.07 22.09 -3.12
N ILE A 289 -3.32 21.98 -4.23
CA ILE A 289 -3.40 20.85 -5.17
C ILE A 289 -2.00 20.28 -5.39
N GLY A 290 -1.88 18.97 -5.25
CA GLY A 290 -0.68 18.21 -5.59
C GLY A 290 -0.92 17.44 -6.89
N ALA A 291 0.12 17.24 -7.68
CA ALA A 291 0.06 16.39 -8.85
C ALA A 291 1.28 15.47 -8.96
N GLY A 292 1.07 14.28 -9.51
CA GLY A 292 2.10 13.30 -9.84
C GLY A 292 1.97 12.83 -11.28
N PHE A 293 3.08 12.62 -11.97
CA PHE A 293 3.07 12.17 -13.38
C PHE A 293 4.38 11.55 -13.84
N TYR A 294 4.30 10.70 -14.87
CA TYR A 294 5.43 10.00 -15.47
C TYR A 294 5.92 10.65 -16.77
N VAL A 295 7.23 10.83 -16.91
CA VAL A 295 7.89 11.33 -18.14
C VAL A 295 8.73 10.21 -18.75
N SER A 296 8.32 9.73 -19.93
CA SER A 296 8.81 8.50 -20.55
C SER A 296 10.23 8.60 -21.07
N GLN A 297 10.60 9.74 -21.65
CA GLN A 297 11.99 9.97 -22.09
C GLN A 297 13.01 9.93 -20.94
N HIS A 298 12.57 10.22 -19.72
CA HIS A 298 13.41 10.20 -18.53
C HIS A 298 13.30 8.89 -17.74
N ASN A 299 12.30 8.06 -18.04
CA ASN A 299 11.88 6.92 -17.22
C ASN A 299 11.65 7.30 -15.74
N ASN A 300 11.22 8.54 -15.48
CA ASN A 300 11.08 9.07 -14.12
C ASN A 300 9.63 9.51 -13.85
N SER A 301 9.23 9.39 -12.60
CA SER A 301 8.02 9.99 -12.07
C SER A 301 8.36 11.27 -11.32
N TYR A 302 7.45 12.23 -11.38
CA TYR A 302 7.62 13.55 -10.82
C TYR A 302 6.40 13.93 -10.01
N VAL A 303 6.61 14.83 -9.06
CA VAL A 303 5.55 15.51 -8.32
C VAL A 303 5.74 17.01 -8.39
N ASN A 304 4.65 17.76 -8.31
CA ASN A 304 4.65 19.20 -8.08
C ASN A 304 3.36 19.61 -7.36
N HIS A 305 3.23 20.89 -7.02
CA HIS A 305 2.06 21.41 -6.34
C HIS A 305 1.68 22.81 -6.82
N SER A 306 0.49 23.25 -6.45
CA SER A 306 0.00 24.60 -6.68
C SER A 306 -1.04 25.00 -5.62
N ASP A 307 -1.46 26.26 -5.71
CA ASP A 307 -2.59 26.82 -4.98
C ASP A 307 -3.80 26.92 -5.93
N LEU A 308 -4.97 26.45 -5.50
CA LEU A 308 -6.21 26.41 -6.31
C LEU A 308 -6.66 27.79 -6.83
N SER A 309 -6.24 28.89 -6.18
CA SER A 309 -6.56 30.25 -6.61
C SER A 309 -5.73 30.73 -7.80
N THR A 310 -4.56 30.13 -8.02
CA THR A 310 -3.63 30.53 -9.10
C THR A 310 -3.43 29.46 -10.15
N LEU A 311 -3.41 28.19 -9.75
CA LEU A 311 -3.09 27.02 -10.57
C LEU A 311 -1.76 27.16 -11.34
N LEU A 312 -0.83 27.94 -10.77
CA LEU A 312 0.55 28.03 -11.22
C LEU A 312 1.36 26.93 -10.53
N PHE A 313 1.61 25.82 -11.23
CA PHE A 313 2.35 24.70 -10.68
C PHE A 313 3.83 25.05 -10.46
N THR A 314 4.40 24.52 -9.38
CA THR A 314 5.84 24.63 -9.11
C THR A 314 6.66 23.80 -10.10
N SER A 315 7.98 24.02 -10.09
CA SER A 315 8.93 23.13 -10.76
C SER A 315 8.71 21.67 -10.34
N GLU A 316 8.95 20.77 -11.29
CA GLU A 316 8.82 19.33 -11.09
C GLU A 316 9.96 18.77 -10.25
N VAL A 317 9.60 17.97 -9.25
CA VAL A 317 10.54 17.26 -8.37
C VAL A 317 10.47 15.78 -8.69
N ASN A 318 11.61 15.17 -9.06
CA ASN A 318 11.69 13.73 -9.30
C ASN A 318 11.46 12.98 -7.98
N VAL A 319 10.61 11.94 -7.99
CA VAL A 319 10.30 11.15 -6.80
C VAL A 319 11.50 10.37 -6.25
N ASN A 320 12.48 10.06 -7.11
CA ASN A 320 13.83 9.71 -6.71
C ASN A 320 14.88 10.02 -7.80
N PRO A 321 15.62 11.13 -7.71
CA PRO A 321 16.66 11.46 -8.70
C PRO A 321 17.90 10.55 -8.65
N SER A 322 18.10 9.78 -7.57
CA SER A 322 19.32 9.00 -7.32
C SER A 322 19.29 7.58 -7.88
N SER A 323 18.10 7.04 -8.18
CA SER A 323 17.90 5.64 -8.57
C SER A 323 18.48 5.30 -9.95
N GLY A 324 18.35 6.21 -10.93
CA GLY A 324 18.70 5.94 -12.34
C GLY A 324 17.89 4.80 -12.99
N ALA A 325 17.01 4.14 -12.25
CA ALA A 325 16.12 3.08 -12.69
C ALA A 325 14.77 3.67 -13.12
N SER A 326 13.96 2.85 -13.81
CA SER A 326 12.64 3.28 -14.24
C SER A 326 11.71 3.47 -13.05
N GLN A 327 10.86 4.49 -13.13
CA GLN A 327 9.80 4.79 -12.17
C GLN A 327 8.48 4.92 -12.94
N ASN A 328 7.35 4.52 -12.39
CA ASN A 328 6.06 4.73 -13.05
C ASN A 328 4.89 4.72 -12.05
N PHE A 329 3.69 5.06 -12.53
CA PHE A 329 2.43 5.03 -11.78
C PHE A 329 2.47 5.82 -10.47
N PRO A 330 2.86 7.12 -10.49
CA PRO A 330 2.80 7.94 -9.29
C PRO A 330 1.34 8.15 -8.87
N PHE A 331 1.05 7.90 -7.60
CA PHE A 331 -0.20 8.24 -6.93
C PHE A 331 0.11 9.29 -5.87
N THR A 332 -0.67 10.37 -5.83
CA THR A 332 -0.46 11.47 -4.88
C THR A 332 -1.60 11.63 -3.90
N LEU A 333 -1.26 12.01 -2.66
CA LEU A 333 -2.24 12.31 -1.62
C LEU A 333 -1.75 13.51 -0.78
N LEU A 334 -2.51 14.58 -0.72
CA LEU A 334 -2.20 15.74 0.11
C LEU A 334 -2.72 15.57 1.55
N LYS A 335 -1.94 16.08 2.51
CA LYS A 335 -2.40 16.39 3.87
C LYS A 335 -1.72 17.65 4.39
N GLY A 336 -2.49 18.72 4.55
CA GLY A 336 -2.02 20.07 4.82
C GLY A 336 -1.11 20.59 3.71
N SER A 337 0.16 20.81 4.04
CA SER A 337 1.21 21.30 3.13
C SER A 337 2.26 20.23 2.81
N ILE A 338 1.90 18.95 2.95
CA ILE A 338 2.75 17.81 2.65
C ILE A 338 2.08 16.99 1.56
N LEU A 339 2.80 16.81 0.46
CA LEU A 339 2.44 15.93 -0.64
C LEU A 339 3.05 14.56 -0.41
N HIS A 340 2.20 13.56 -0.21
CA HIS A 340 2.58 12.17 -0.13
C HIS A 340 2.50 11.56 -1.52
N ALA A 341 3.47 10.71 -1.86
CA ALA A 341 3.48 10.02 -3.15
C ALA A 341 3.89 8.56 -2.98
N THR A 342 3.22 7.69 -3.72
CA THR A 342 3.68 6.32 -3.98
C THR A 342 3.95 6.13 -5.46
N TRP A 343 4.90 5.27 -5.81
CA TRP A 343 5.20 4.93 -7.19
C TRP A 343 5.76 3.51 -7.29
N VAL A 344 5.75 2.97 -8.51
CA VAL A 344 6.47 1.74 -8.84
C VAL A 344 7.89 2.09 -9.25
N ASP A 345 8.90 1.46 -8.66
CA ASP A 345 10.32 1.70 -8.93
C ASP A 345 11.05 0.40 -9.24
N TYR A 346 11.91 0.42 -10.25
CA TYR A 346 12.64 -0.76 -10.73
C TYR A 346 14.09 -0.83 -10.23
N ARG A 347 14.48 -0.01 -9.22
CA ARG A 347 15.87 0.09 -8.75
C ARG A 347 16.48 -1.20 -8.21
N ASN A 348 15.67 -2.18 -7.81
CA ASN A 348 16.12 -3.49 -7.31
C ASN A 348 16.07 -4.59 -8.37
N GLY A 349 15.74 -4.27 -9.62
CA GLY A 349 15.64 -5.23 -10.73
C GLY A 349 14.22 -5.79 -10.94
N ASN A 350 13.35 -5.70 -9.94
CA ASN A 350 11.91 -5.96 -10.00
C ASN A 350 11.11 -4.69 -9.64
N PRO A 351 9.83 -4.58 -10.03
CA PRO A 351 9.00 -3.41 -9.75
C PRO A 351 8.45 -3.43 -8.33
N ASP A 352 9.02 -2.60 -7.46
CA ASP A 352 8.63 -2.45 -6.07
C ASP A 352 7.75 -1.22 -5.84
N ILE A 353 6.95 -1.24 -4.78
CA ILE A 353 6.21 -0.05 -4.33
C ILE A 353 7.12 0.78 -3.44
N TYR A 354 7.30 2.04 -3.79
CA TYR A 354 7.99 3.03 -2.99
C TYR A 354 7.04 4.13 -2.56
N TYR A 355 7.40 4.77 -1.45
CA TYR A 355 6.76 5.95 -0.90
C TYR A 355 7.78 7.05 -0.63
N GLY A 356 7.32 8.30 -0.69
CA GLY A 356 8.05 9.48 -0.25
C GLY A 356 7.09 10.64 0.03
N SER A 357 7.62 11.69 0.61
CA SER A 357 6.84 12.90 0.93
C SER A 357 7.63 14.17 0.66
N MET A 358 6.92 15.22 0.23
CA MET A 358 7.48 16.53 -0.09
C MET A 358 6.67 17.63 0.59
N GLY A 359 7.31 18.40 1.47
CA GLY A 359 6.73 19.64 1.96
C GLY A 359 6.78 20.72 0.87
N PHE A 360 5.84 21.67 0.88
CA PHE A 360 5.75 22.67 -0.18
C PHE A 360 6.96 23.62 -0.30
N ASP A 361 7.71 23.78 0.80
CA ASP A 361 8.97 24.54 0.85
C ASP A 361 10.20 23.69 0.45
N SER A 362 10.00 22.42 0.06
CA SER A 362 11.06 21.48 -0.32
C SER A 362 11.27 21.47 -1.83
N GLU A 363 12.52 21.25 -2.25
CA GLU A 363 12.91 21.01 -3.65
C GLU A 363 13.20 19.52 -3.93
N GLU A 364 13.00 18.66 -2.93
CA GLU A 364 13.23 17.22 -3.01
C GLU A 364 12.14 16.41 -2.29
N VAL A 365 11.92 15.19 -2.77
CA VAL A 365 11.16 14.17 -2.04
C VAL A 365 12.05 13.60 -0.94
N THR A 366 11.48 13.46 0.26
CA THR A 366 12.16 12.96 1.45
C THR A 366 11.38 11.79 2.06
N ASN A 367 11.94 11.14 3.09
CA ASN A 367 11.33 9.99 3.75
C ASN A 367 11.02 8.84 2.76
N GLU A 368 11.94 8.62 1.81
CA GLU A 368 11.85 7.52 0.84
C GLU A 368 11.86 6.17 1.57
N GLN A 369 10.86 5.34 1.28
CA GLN A 369 10.70 4.01 1.85
C GLN A 369 10.30 3.04 0.75
N ARG A 370 10.89 1.84 0.75
CA ARG A 370 10.32 0.70 0.03
C ARG A 370 9.19 0.15 0.88
N ILE A 371 7.98 0.12 0.33
CA ILE A 371 6.78 -0.38 1.01
C ILE A 371 6.70 -1.90 0.91
N SER A 372 6.96 -2.46 -0.28
CA SER A 372 7.01 -3.91 -0.46
C SER A 372 8.16 -4.49 0.36
N ASP A 373 7.91 -5.58 1.10
CA ASP A 373 8.91 -6.27 1.94
C ASP A 373 9.28 -7.67 1.43
N ASP A 374 8.97 -7.98 0.17
CA ASP A 374 9.48 -9.18 -0.50
C ASP A 374 11.02 -9.14 -0.68
N PRO A 375 11.70 -10.27 -0.90
CA PRO A 375 13.14 -10.29 -1.05
C PRO A 375 13.62 -9.39 -2.20
N ILE A 376 14.69 -8.61 -1.97
CA ILE A 376 15.23 -7.62 -2.93
C ILE A 376 15.57 -8.24 -4.31
N GLU A 377 16.04 -9.49 -4.32
CA GLU A 377 16.44 -10.19 -5.55
C GLU A 377 15.32 -11.10 -6.10
N SER A 378 14.07 -10.86 -5.72
CA SER A 378 12.93 -11.65 -6.19
C SER A 378 12.59 -11.34 -7.65
N SER A 379 11.82 -12.24 -8.27
CA SER A 379 11.13 -11.96 -9.54
C SER A 379 9.68 -11.51 -9.34
N ASN A 380 9.32 -11.13 -8.11
CA ASN A 380 7.97 -10.72 -7.78
C ASN A 380 7.68 -9.34 -8.37
N VAL A 381 6.42 -9.08 -8.66
CA VAL A 381 5.93 -7.90 -9.34
C VAL A 381 4.87 -7.26 -8.47
N GLN A 382 5.12 -6.00 -8.10
CA GLN A 382 4.17 -5.16 -7.39
C GLN A 382 3.65 -4.05 -8.30
N LYS A 383 2.37 -3.72 -8.14
CA LYS A 383 1.70 -2.72 -8.99
C LYS A 383 0.41 -2.19 -8.35
N ASP A 384 -0.19 -1.23 -9.04
CA ASP A 384 -1.48 -0.62 -8.68
C ASP A 384 -1.50 -0.05 -7.25
N PRO A 385 -0.46 0.72 -6.80
CA PRO A 385 -0.47 1.29 -5.47
C PRO A 385 -1.47 2.44 -5.36
N PHE A 386 -2.16 2.54 -4.23
CA PHE A 386 -2.85 3.77 -3.84
C PHE A 386 -2.65 4.06 -2.35
N LEU A 387 -2.82 5.34 -2.00
CA LEU A 387 -2.75 5.84 -0.64
C LEU A 387 -4.11 6.31 -0.17
N ILE A 388 -4.38 6.16 1.13
CA ILE A 388 -5.56 6.74 1.77
C ILE A 388 -5.27 7.08 3.24
N TRP A 389 -5.82 8.20 3.72
CA TRP A 389 -5.74 8.57 5.13
C TRP A 389 -6.91 7.97 5.91
N ASN A 390 -6.60 7.46 7.10
CA ASN A 390 -7.57 7.22 8.16
C ASN A 390 -7.10 7.95 9.41
N GLU A 391 -7.81 9.03 9.78
CA GLU A 391 -7.40 9.93 10.86
C GLU A 391 -5.92 10.36 10.73
N ASP A 392 -5.05 9.82 11.58
CA ASP A 392 -3.61 10.10 11.64
C ASP A 392 -2.73 9.03 10.97
N ASN A 393 -3.31 7.94 10.47
CA ASN A 393 -2.57 6.86 9.82
C ASN A 393 -2.72 6.92 8.31
N LEU A 394 -1.59 6.86 7.60
CA LEU A 394 -1.56 6.70 6.15
C LEU A 394 -1.51 5.22 5.82
N LEU A 395 -2.46 4.76 5.01
CA LEU A 395 -2.51 3.39 4.52
C LEU A 395 -2.03 3.36 3.07
N CYS A 396 -1.35 2.29 2.70
CA CYS A 396 -1.02 1.98 1.31
C CYS A 396 -1.53 0.57 0.98
N PHE A 397 -2.15 0.42 -0.18
CA PHE A 397 -2.60 -0.85 -0.73
C PHE A 397 -1.99 -1.05 -2.11
N TRP A 398 -1.70 -2.29 -2.50
CA TRP A 398 -1.18 -2.64 -3.82
C TRP A 398 -1.52 -4.08 -4.20
N SER A 399 -1.32 -4.42 -5.46
CA SER A 399 -1.36 -5.80 -5.96
C SER A 399 0.05 -6.38 -5.99
N ASP A 400 0.23 -7.60 -5.49
CA ASP A 400 1.54 -8.25 -5.32
C ASP A 400 1.46 -9.73 -5.67
N ASN A 401 2.38 -10.26 -6.48
CA ASN A 401 2.37 -11.67 -6.86
C ASN A 401 3.36 -12.55 -6.09
N ARG A 402 3.91 -12.09 -4.95
CA ARG A 402 4.89 -12.86 -4.15
C ARG A 402 4.39 -14.22 -3.68
N THR A 403 3.07 -14.43 -3.66
CA THR A 403 2.41 -15.70 -3.30
C THR A 403 2.05 -16.56 -4.52
N GLY A 404 2.55 -16.22 -5.72
CA GLY A 404 2.29 -16.94 -6.98
C GLY A 404 1.29 -16.19 -7.88
N ASP A 405 0.06 -16.00 -7.40
CA ASP A 405 -0.94 -15.13 -8.04
C ASP A 405 -0.88 -13.71 -7.48
N TYR A 406 -1.34 -12.71 -8.23
CA TYR A 406 -1.52 -11.37 -7.66
C TYR A 406 -2.54 -11.42 -6.52
N GLN A 407 -2.20 -10.83 -5.39
CA GLN A 407 -3.05 -10.67 -4.22
C GLN A 407 -2.99 -9.23 -3.72
N ILE A 408 -3.97 -8.83 -2.91
CA ILE A 408 -3.99 -7.48 -2.33
C ILE A 408 -3.18 -7.50 -1.04
N PHE A 409 -2.23 -6.58 -0.95
CA PHE A 409 -1.50 -6.31 0.28
C PHE A 409 -1.77 -4.90 0.76
N MET A 410 -1.61 -4.69 2.06
CA MET A 410 -1.64 -3.37 2.66
C MET A 410 -0.54 -3.15 3.70
N THR A 411 -0.23 -1.90 3.98
CA THR A 411 0.53 -1.48 5.16
C THR A 411 -0.04 -0.15 5.66
N ARG A 412 0.31 0.22 6.89
CA ARG A 412 -0.03 1.51 7.46
C ARG A 412 1.13 2.13 8.22
N THR A 413 1.16 3.45 8.31
CA THR A 413 2.09 4.15 9.18
C THR A 413 1.80 3.84 10.64
N GLY A 414 2.86 3.77 11.47
CA GLY A 414 2.71 3.49 12.90
C GLY A 414 2.26 2.06 13.23
N GLY A 415 2.17 1.17 12.22
CA GLY A 415 1.95 -0.25 12.42
C GLY A 415 3.20 -0.96 12.97
N PRO A 416 3.04 -2.20 13.47
CA PRO A 416 4.16 -3.03 13.91
C PRO A 416 5.14 -3.20 12.75
N GLN A 417 6.44 -3.13 13.07
CA GLN A 417 7.50 -3.28 12.08
C GLN A 417 7.75 -4.77 11.83
N SER A 418 7.99 -5.16 10.58
CA SER A 418 8.43 -6.52 10.30
C SER A 418 9.84 -6.75 10.83
N GLY A 419 10.09 -7.96 11.34
CA GLY A 419 11.40 -8.42 11.77
C GLY A 419 11.89 -9.55 10.89
N THR A 420 13.21 -9.72 10.78
CA THR A 420 13.83 -10.88 10.12
C THR A 420 14.72 -11.60 11.13
N ILE A 421 14.44 -12.89 11.36
CA ILE A 421 15.23 -13.77 12.23
C ILE A 421 15.99 -14.76 11.37
N THR A 422 17.31 -14.81 11.55
CA THR A 422 18.17 -15.82 10.92
C THR A 422 18.29 -17.03 11.82
N ILE A 423 17.95 -18.20 11.30
CA ILE A 423 17.99 -19.48 12.02
C ILE A 423 19.07 -20.35 11.39
N SER A 424 20.02 -20.80 12.21
CA SER A 424 21.00 -21.80 11.81
C SER A 424 20.44 -23.19 11.98
N LEU A 425 20.67 -24.05 10.98
CA LEU A 425 20.10 -25.40 10.88
C LEU A 425 21.23 -26.39 10.60
N ASP A 426 21.18 -27.54 11.26
CA ASP A 426 22.10 -28.64 11.01
C ASP A 426 21.54 -29.59 9.94
N SER A 427 22.39 -30.43 9.36
CA SER A 427 21.90 -31.53 8.54
C SER A 427 21.14 -32.54 9.41
N ASP A 428 20.18 -33.25 8.81
CA ASP A 428 19.29 -34.18 9.50
C ASP A 428 18.26 -33.45 10.42
N TRP A 429 17.83 -34.09 11.51
CA TRP A 429 16.73 -33.63 12.35
C TRP A 429 17.06 -32.41 13.20
N ASN A 430 16.19 -31.39 13.13
CA ASN A 430 16.25 -30.17 13.92
C ASN A 430 14.91 -29.93 14.64
N LEU A 431 14.98 -29.26 15.80
CA LEU A 431 13.79 -28.70 16.46
C LEU A 431 13.60 -27.25 16.04
N VAL A 432 12.59 -27.01 15.21
CA VAL A 432 12.28 -25.70 14.63
C VAL A 432 10.94 -25.17 15.12
N ALA A 433 10.74 -23.87 15.01
CA ALA A 433 9.48 -23.22 15.30
C ALA A 433 9.36 -21.86 14.59
N LEU A 434 8.19 -21.24 14.70
CA LEU A 434 7.98 -19.87 14.24
C LEU A 434 8.45 -18.87 15.32
N PRO A 435 9.39 -17.95 15.01
CA PRO A 435 9.73 -16.84 15.89
C PRO A 435 8.79 -15.63 15.74
N LEU A 436 8.12 -15.53 14.59
CA LEU A 436 7.35 -14.37 14.14
C LEU A 436 6.00 -14.87 13.58
N ILE A 437 4.98 -14.03 13.59
CA ILE A 437 3.75 -14.29 12.81
C ILE A 437 4.12 -14.11 11.34
N VAL A 438 3.81 -15.11 10.51
CA VAL A 438 4.12 -15.12 9.07
C VAL A 438 2.82 -15.26 8.27
N ASP A 439 2.80 -14.72 7.06
CA ASP A 439 1.62 -14.80 6.18
C ASP A 439 1.35 -16.25 5.73
N ASP A 440 2.40 -16.99 5.36
CA ASP A 440 2.32 -18.40 5.00
C ASP A 440 3.26 -19.23 5.88
N ALA A 441 2.65 -20.06 6.73
CA ALA A 441 3.35 -20.92 7.68
C ALA A 441 3.78 -22.28 7.10
N SER A 442 3.70 -22.47 5.78
CA SER A 442 4.10 -23.71 5.11
C SER A 442 5.61 -23.96 5.27
N TYR A 443 5.97 -25.15 5.75
CA TYR A 443 7.37 -25.44 6.08
C TYR A 443 8.28 -25.42 4.84
N GLU A 444 7.75 -25.75 3.66
CA GLU A 444 8.51 -25.74 2.40
C GLU A 444 8.90 -24.33 1.96
N LEU A 445 8.05 -23.34 2.27
CA LEU A 445 8.33 -21.93 2.01
C LEU A 445 9.34 -21.36 3.01
N LEU A 446 9.13 -21.62 4.30
CA LEU A 446 9.96 -21.09 5.38
C LEU A 446 11.34 -21.77 5.48
N PHE A 447 11.42 -23.03 5.05
CA PHE A 447 12.59 -23.90 5.19
C PHE A 447 12.87 -24.64 3.87
N PRO A 448 13.35 -23.97 2.81
CA PRO A 448 13.42 -24.52 1.45
C PRO A 448 14.37 -25.71 1.26
N ASN A 449 15.31 -25.95 2.18
CA ASN A 449 16.28 -27.06 2.12
C ASN A 449 15.85 -28.30 2.96
N THR A 450 14.57 -28.37 3.31
CA THR A 450 13.95 -29.46 4.08
C THR A 450 13.77 -30.73 3.25
N VAL A 451 13.62 -31.88 3.94
CA VAL A 451 13.15 -33.14 3.37
C VAL A 451 11.62 -33.17 3.40
N ASP A 452 11.01 -33.45 2.25
CA ASP A 452 9.55 -33.50 2.11
C ASP A 452 8.88 -34.47 3.09
N GLY A 453 7.75 -34.05 3.67
CA GLY A 453 6.94 -34.90 4.55
C GLY A 453 7.61 -35.24 5.88
N THR A 454 8.45 -34.33 6.40
CA THR A 454 9.17 -34.53 7.67
C THR A 454 8.83 -33.53 8.77
N LEU A 455 7.82 -32.67 8.59
CA LEU A 455 7.34 -31.78 9.64
C LEU A 455 6.47 -32.54 10.65
N TYR A 456 6.98 -32.78 11.86
CA TYR A 456 6.23 -33.46 12.93
C TYR A 456 6.05 -32.56 14.15
N SER A 457 4.80 -32.35 14.56
CA SER A 457 4.48 -31.79 15.88
C SER A 457 4.32 -32.91 16.91
N PHE A 458 4.15 -32.54 18.19
CA PHE A 458 3.92 -33.49 19.26
C PHE A 458 2.70 -33.13 20.12
N SER A 459 1.83 -34.11 20.33
CA SER A 459 0.67 -34.08 21.23
C SER A 459 0.66 -35.33 22.12
N ASP A 460 -0.27 -36.27 21.92
CA ASP A 460 -0.25 -37.65 22.46
C ASP A 460 0.64 -38.60 21.64
N GLY A 461 1.38 -38.04 20.67
CA GLY A 461 2.29 -38.72 19.76
C GLY A 461 2.82 -37.75 18.70
N TYR A 462 3.61 -38.27 17.76
CA TYR A 462 4.05 -37.47 16.61
C TYR A 462 2.95 -37.36 15.57
N GLU A 463 2.64 -36.13 15.18
CA GLU A 463 1.64 -35.81 14.17
C GLU A 463 2.33 -35.13 12.98
N LEU A 464 2.19 -35.72 11.80
CA LEU A 464 2.68 -35.13 10.56
C LEU A 464 1.84 -33.92 10.19
N GLY A 465 2.50 -32.81 9.83
CA GLY A 465 1.87 -31.59 9.36
C GLY A 465 2.52 -31.05 8.09
N SER A 466 1.96 -29.95 7.58
CA SER A 466 2.50 -29.18 6.45
C SER A 466 2.67 -27.70 6.76
N GLN A 467 2.20 -27.23 7.92
CA GLN A 467 2.26 -25.84 8.34
C GLN A 467 2.67 -25.76 9.82
N LEU A 468 3.40 -24.71 10.17
CA LEU A 468 3.76 -24.42 11.54
C LEU A 468 2.67 -23.58 12.22
N GLN A 469 2.68 -23.58 13.55
CA GLN A 469 1.78 -22.78 14.38
C GLN A 469 2.61 -22.11 15.47
N MET A 470 2.35 -20.81 15.72
CA MET A 470 3.00 -20.08 16.80
C MET A 470 2.82 -20.78 18.15
N GLY A 471 3.88 -20.83 18.95
CA GLY A 471 3.91 -21.48 20.26
C GLY A 471 4.14 -23.00 20.22
N LYS A 472 4.09 -23.65 19.06
CA LYS A 472 4.42 -25.07 18.90
C LYS A 472 5.82 -25.24 18.33
N GLY A 473 6.54 -26.23 18.87
CA GLY A 473 7.78 -26.72 18.27
C GLY A 473 7.52 -27.90 17.34
N TYR A 474 8.43 -28.09 16.39
CA TYR A 474 8.33 -29.13 15.37
C TYR A 474 9.68 -29.81 15.17
N TRP A 475 9.64 -31.12 14.89
CA TRP A 475 10.74 -31.78 14.23
C TRP A 475 10.68 -31.52 12.74
N LEU A 476 11.81 -31.16 12.14
CA LEU A 476 11.96 -31.03 10.70
C LEU A 476 13.34 -31.55 10.29
N ARG A 477 13.42 -32.23 9.14
CA ARG A 477 14.66 -32.84 8.67
C ARG A 477 15.23 -32.09 7.49
N PHE A 478 16.54 -31.86 7.47
CA PHE A 478 17.23 -31.13 6.41
C PHE A 478 18.25 -31.99 5.66
N TYR A 479 18.45 -31.73 4.37
CA TYR A 479 19.46 -32.45 3.56
C TYR A 479 20.89 -32.06 3.93
N GLU A 480 21.11 -30.79 4.26
CA GLU A 480 22.41 -30.21 4.58
C GLU A 480 22.26 -29.12 5.65
N SER A 481 23.37 -28.77 6.30
CA SER A 481 23.39 -27.66 7.23
C SER A 481 23.40 -26.32 6.49
N GLY A 482 22.86 -25.29 7.12
CA GLY A 482 22.75 -23.98 6.51
C GLY A 482 22.08 -22.95 7.41
N ILE A 483 21.62 -21.88 6.80
CA ILE A 483 20.79 -20.87 7.46
C ILE A 483 19.50 -20.69 6.68
N THR A 484 18.42 -20.36 7.37
CA THR A 484 17.22 -19.78 6.78
C THR A 484 16.92 -18.43 7.41
N GLN A 485 16.18 -17.59 6.71
CA GLN A 485 15.70 -16.32 7.24
C GLN A 485 14.18 -16.34 7.24
N ILE A 486 13.58 -16.08 8.40
CA ILE A 486 12.13 -15.93 8.54
C ILE A 486 11.84 -14.45 8.77
N THR A 487 11.01 -13.88 7.90
CA THR A 487 10.50 -12.51 8.02
C THR A 487 9.03 -12.55 8.39
N GLY A 488 8.60 -11.67 9.30
CA GLY A 488 7.22 -11.62 9.80
C GLY A 488 7.02 -10.61 10.92
N THR A 489 5.88 -10.67 11.60
CA THR A 489 5.51 -9.78 12.72
C THR A 489 6.12 -10.25 14.03
N PRO A 490 6.87 -9.38 14.72
CA PRO A 490 7.19 -9.53 16.14
C PRO A 490 5.92 -9.60 16.99
N ILE A 491 5.94 -10.41 18.03
CA ILE A 491 4.88 -10.41 19.05
C ILE A 491 5.48 -10.14 20.42
N ASP A 492 4.83 -9.24 21.16
CA ASP A 492 5.23 -8.86 22.52
C ASP A 492 4.77 -9.89 23.56
N THR A 493 3.74 -10.66 23.25
CA THR A 493 3.18 -11.67 24.14
C THR A 493 2.67 -12.88 23.38
N LEU A 494 3.09 -14.07 23.82
CA LEU A 494 2.65 -15.36 23.32
C LEU A 494 2.05 -16.18 24.45
N VAL A 495 0.83 -16.67 24.23
CA VAL A 495 0.16 -17.62 25.12
C VAL A 495 0.34 -19.02 24.56
N VAL A 496 0.86 -19.95 25.38
CA VAL A 496 1.08 -21.34 24.99
C VAL A 496 0.27 -22.26 25.90
N ASP A 497 -0.65 -23.02 25.32
CA ASP A 497 -1.33 -24.12 26.00
C ASP A 497 -0.38 -25.30 26.16
N VAL A 498 -0.28 -25.82 27.39
CA VAL A 498 0.50 -27.01 27.73
C VAL A 498 -0.40 -28.09 28.31
N LEU A 499 -0.15 -29.33 27.95
CA LEU A 499 -0.78 -30.53 28.49
C LEU A 499 0.07 -31.13 29.60
N GLU A 500 -0.55 -31.88 30.51
CA GLU A 500 0.17 -32.72 31.47
C GLU A 500 1.09 -33.70 30.73
N GLY A 501 2.37 -33.75 31.12
CA GLY A 501 3.37 -34.56 30.44
C GLY A 501 4.31 -33.73 29.57
N TRP A 502 4.80 -34.32 28.49
CA TRP A 502 5.77 -33.67 27.59
C TRP A 502 5.05 -32.83 26.54
N ASN A 503 5.57 -31.63 26.29
CA ASN A 503 5.09 -30.73 25.26
C ASN A 503 6.27 -30.27 24.41
N LEU A 504 6.03 -30.08 23.12
CA LEU A 504 7.00 -29.51 22.20
C LEU A 504 6.54 -28.10 21.83
N ILE A 505 7.24 -27.09 22.36
CA ILE A 505 6.81 -25.69 22.33
C ILE A 505 7.87 -24.78 21.71
N SER A 506 7.54 -23.50 21.55
CA SER A 506 8.46 -22.46 21.09
C SER A 506 8.30 -21.15 21.87
N GLY A 507 9.33 -20.30 21.79
CA GLY A 507 9.29 -18.92 22.28
C GLY A 507 8.86 -17.91 21.22
N ILE A 508 9.20 -16.64 21.44
CA ILE A 508 8.93 -15.50 20.54
C ILE A 508 10.19 -15.07 19.77
N HIS A 509 10.14 -13.88 19.17
CA HIS A 509 11.19 -13.30 18.34
C HIS A 509 12.42 -12.78 19.11
N THR A 510 12.34 -12.67 20.44
CA THR A 510 13.45 -12.31 21.33
C THR A 510 13.95 -13.53 22.13
N GLU A 511 15.21 -13.47 22.57
CA GLU A 511 15.74 -14.48 23.48
C GLU A 511 15.13 -14.32 24.88
N ILE A 512 14.46 -15.35 25.40
CA ILE A 512 13.83 -15.33 26.73
C ILE A 512 14.52 -16.32 27.65
N SER A 513 14.87 -15.89 28.86
CA SER A 513 15.39 -16.82 29.86
C SER A 513 14.32 -17.75 30.41
N ILE A 514 14.66 -19.01 30.67
CA ILE A 514 13.71 -19.98 31.22
C ILE A 514 13.09 -19.56 32.57
N ILE A 515 13.76 -18.65 33.30
CA ILE A 515 13.28 -18.11 34.58
C ILE A 515 12.32 -16.93 34.41
N GLU A 516 12.24 -16.35 33.20
CA GLU A 516 11.37 -15.23 32.86
C GLU A 516 10.03 -15.71 32.26
N ILE A 517 9.90 -17.01 31.99
CA ILE A 517 8.62 -17.60 31.59
C ILE A 517 7.60 -17.36 32.70
N ASN A 518 6.51 -16.68 32.36
CA ASN A 518 5.42 -16.47 33.27
C ASN A 518 4.53 -17.73 33.29
N ASP A 519 4.69 -18.51 34.35
CA ASP A 519 3.94 -19.72 34.65
C ASP A 519 3.12 -19.52 35.93
N PRO A 520 1.95 -18.87 35.84
CA PRO A 520 1.18 -18.50 37.03
C PRO A 520 0.59 -19.71 37.77
N GLY A 521 0.59 -20.88 37.14
CA GLY A 521 0.10 -22.12 37.73
C GLY A 521 1.18 -22.99 38.36
N ASP A 522 2.46 -22.59 38.32
CA ASP A 522 3.61 -23.43 38.69
C ASP A 522 3.53 -24.83 38.03
N ILE A 523 3.19 -24.85 36.74
CA ILE A 523 2.89 -26.03 35.95
C ILE A 523 4.17 -26.70 35.42
N ILE A 524 5.18 -25.89 35.08
CA ILE A 524 6.44 -26.34 34.50
C ILE A 524 7.25 -27.09 35.56
N ILE A 525 7.69 -28.31 35.23
CA ILE A 525 8.61 -29.06 36.08
C ILE A 525 10.02 -28.51 35.88
N SER A 526 10.59 -27.92 36.94
CA SER A 526 11.94 -27.34 36.89
C SER A 526 13.00 -28.34 36.40
N GLY A 527 13.91 -27.87 35.54
CA GLY A 527 14.99 -28.68 34.95
C GLY A 527 14.55 -29.63 33.82
N THR A 528 13.33 -29.46 33.29
CA THR A 528 12.81 -30.30 32.20
C THR A 528 12.71 -29.60 30.84
N ILE A 529 13.38 -28.45 30.69
CA ILE A 529 13.41 -27.73 29.43
C ILE A 529 14.66 -28.17 28.64
N TYR A 530 14.44 -28.81 27.49
CA TYR A 530 15.50 -29.36 26.65
C TYR A 530 15.44 -28.79 25.23
N GLN A 531 16.60 -28.49 24.68
CA GLN A 531 16.80 -28.25 23.25
C GLN A 531 17.50 -29.47 22.62
N PHE A 532 17.54 -29.50 21.30
CA PHE A 532 18.26 -30.51 20.54
C PHE A 532 19.45 -29.89 19.79
N ASP A 533 20.63 -30.44 20.03
CA ASP A 533 21.91 -30.09 19.38
C ASP A 533 22.80 -31.35 19.41
N GLU A 534 22.78 -32.12 18.32
CA GLU A 534 23.32 -33.49 18.20
C GLU A 534 22.81 -34.50 19.28
N GLY A 535 21.87 -34.06 20.12
CA GLY A 535 21.35 -34.75 21.29
C GLY A 535 20.57 -33.80 22.20
N TYR A 536 19.89 -34.32 23.21
CA TYR A 536 19.16 -33.48 24.15
C TYR A 536 20.08 -32.86 25.20
N ILE A 537 20.05 -31.54 25.28
CA ILE A 537 20.75 -30.75 26.30
C ILE A 537 19.75 -29.83 27.00
N ILE A 538 19.99 -29.55 28.28
CA ILE A 538 19.16 -28.61 29.04
C ILE A 538 19.33 -27.21 28.43
N ALA A 539 18.22 -26.52 28.22
CA ALA A 539 18.22 -25.14 27.73
C ALA A 539 18.15 -24.15 28.90
N GLU A 540 18.89 -23.04 28.79
CA GLU A 540 18.81 -21.90 29.71
C GLU A 540 18.05 -20.70 29.11
N LEU A 541 17.88 -20.72 27.79
CA LEU A 541 17.27 -19.67 26.98
C LEU A 541 16.39 -20.31 25.90
N PHE A 542 15.26 -19.66 25.61
CA PHE A 542 14.50 -19.86 24.39
C PHE A 542 15.07 -18.93 23.32
N GLN A 543 15.64 -19.52 22.26
CA GLN A 543 16.15 -18.79 21.11
C GLN A 543 15.07 -18.72 20.02
N PRO A 544 14.95 -17.57 19.34
CA PRO A 544 14.03 -17.41 18.22
C PRO A 544 14.20 -18.49 17.16
N GLY A 545 13.09 -19.12 16.76
CA GLY A 545 13.05 -20.09 15.67
C GLY A 545 13.38 -21.53 16.05
N LYS A 546 13.69 -21.81 17.32
CA LYS A 546 13.96 -23.15 17.84
C LYS A 546 12.77 -23.74 18.59
N GLY A 547 12.62 -25.07 18.52
CA GLY A 547 11.69 -25.84 19.33
C GLY A 547 12.32 -26.38 20.61
N TYR A 548 11.52 -26.51 21.67
CA TYR A 548 11.95 -26.95 22.99
C TYR A 548 10.99 -27.96 23.59
N TRP A 549 11.54 -29.00 24.20
CA TRP A 549 10.78 -29.92 25.03
C TRP A 549 10.61 -29.35 26.43
N ILE A 550 9.39 -29.41 26.95
CA ILE A 550 9.09 -29.02 28.33
C ILE A 550 8.19 -30.08 28.95
N ARG A 551 8.35 -30.33 30.26
CA ARG A 551 7.46 -31.22 31.00
C ARG A 551 6.60 -30.45 31.99
N SER A 552 5.30 -30.73 31.95
CA SER A 552 4.29 -30.07 32.76
C SER A 552 3.63 -31.07 33.72
N ASN A 553 3.26 -30.60 34.92
CA ASN A 553 2.61 -31.43 35.96
C ASN A 553 1.08 -31.46 35.86
N SER A 554 0.49 -30.58 35.05
CA SER A 554 -0.94 -30.48 34.75
C SER A 554 -1.16 -29.77 33.42
N ASN A 555 -2.40 -29.75 32.92
CA ASN A 555 -2.78 -28.89 31.81
C ASN A 555 -2.84 -27.43 32.27
N GLY A 556 -2.54 -26.48 31.38
CA GLY A 556 -2.75 -25.05 31.61
C GLY A 556 -2.04 -24.18 30.58
N VAL A 557 -1.72 -22.95 30.95
CA VAL A 557 -1.15 -21.94 30.04
C VAL A 557 0.12 -21.33 30.62
N ILE A 558 1.07 -21.05 29.76
CA ILE A 558 2.28 -20.28 30.07
C ILE A 558 2.39 -19.10 29.11
N TYR A 559 3.13 -18.08 29.54
CA TYR A 559 3.28 -16.84 28.77
C TYR A 559 4.75 -16.53 28.53
N PHE A 560 5.06 -16.20 27.28
CA PHE A 560 6.29 -15.52 26.90
C PHE A 560 5.95 -14.05 26.68
N ILE A 561 6.72 -13.16 27.31
CA ILE A 561 6.51 -11.71 27.28
C ILE A 561 7.87 -11.08 27.02
N GLU A 562 7.94 -10.12 26.10
CA GLU A 562 9.15 -9.34 25.83
C GLU A 562 9.55 -8.40 26.98
#